data_AF-A0A1Y4C9G4-F1
#
_entry.id   AF-A0A1Y4C9G4-F1
#
_cell.length_a   1.000
_cell.length_b   1.000
_cell.length_c   1.000
_cell.angle_alpha   90.00
_cell.angle_beta   90.00
_cell.angle_gamma   90.00
#
_symmetry.space_group_name_H-M   'P 1'
#
loop_
_entity.id
_entity.type
_entity.pdbx_description
1 polymer ?
#
loop_
_entity_poly.entity_id
_entity_poly.type
_entity_poly.pdbx_seq_one_letter_code
_entity_poly.pdbx_strand_id
1 'polypeptide(L)'
;MLHRRISYAALLLAAVAFQIFFRYYLSTFTLVLVVLLPVLAVLLSLPGTLGTALTLFPGPAVPRGEQARFTLRLTQRAGFPLPPVKVTLHWTNQLTGESGRTLCTLRPQGGETDFTLQLPTPHCGRLVCRVEGARCCDLLGLFPLPLPGKPQAALLSLPLPTEALLPEELDSPRTGGVVLKPRPGGGPGEDYDLRDYRPGDPLRSVHWKLSSKKDELVVRETLEPRQAEVVLTYDHFGPPEALDQVFDRLCALSRLLLEKGRAHHIQWAAPASGAVEDRAVDSERALLACLEMAFSLPAPETGHSILDGALQVPGGVGQPLHFHITPADGKGGRT
;
A
#
# COMPACT_ATOMS: atom_id res chain seq x y z
N MET A 1 -26.80 18.11 20.45
CA MET A 1 -28.03 17.46 19.90
C MET A 1 -29.09 17.35 20.99
N LEU A 2 -28.80 16.76 22.16
CA LEU A 2 -29.78 16.61 23.24
C LEU A 2 -30.40 17.94 23.70
N HIS A 3 -29.58 18.98 23.95
CA HIS A 3 -30.07 20.29 24.36
C HIS A 3 -31.06 20.92 23.36
N ARG A 4 -30.81 20.81 22.05
CA ARG A 4 -31.70 21.35 21.00
C ARG A 4 -33.04 20.61 20.91
N ARG A 5 -33.03 19.30 21.17
CA ARG A 5 -34.26 18.49 21.25
C ARG A 5 -35.09 18.85 22.48
N ILE A 6 -34.42 19.06 23.62
CA ILE A 6 -35.08 19.50 24.86
C ILE A 6 -35.67 20.90 24.70
N SER A 7 -34.92 21.84 24.11
CA SER A 7 -35.42 23.21 23.89
C SER A 7 -36.62 23.21 22.93
N TYR A 8 -36.61 22.38 21.89
CA TYR A 8 -37.75 22.25 21.00
C TYR A 8 -38.96 21.59 21.68
N ALA A 9 -38.74 20.58 22.53
CA ALA A 9 -39.83 19.97 23.32
C ALA A 9 -40.45 20.98 24.29
N ALA A 10 -39.64 21.81 24.95
CA ALA A 10 -40.13 22.89 25.81
C ALA A 10 -40.93 23.94 25.02
N LEU A 11 -40.46 24.32 23.83
CA LEU A 11 -41.20 25.22 22.92
C LEU A 11 -42.56 24.63 22.51
N LEU A 12 -42.60 23.34 22.18
CA LEU A 12 -43.83 22.63 21.83
C LEU A 12 -44.81 22.60 23.01
N LEU A 13 -44.34 22.29 24.22
CA LEU A 13 -45.16 22.31 25.43
C LEU A 13 -45.72 23.70 25.73
N ALA A 14 -44.90 24.74 25.56
CA ALA A 14 -45.34 26.13 25.71
C ALA A 14 -46.42 26.50 24.68
N ALA A 15 -46.27 26.07 23.42
CA ALA A 15 -47.26 26.29 22.38
C ALA A 15 -48.59 25.57 22.68
N VAL A 16 -48.53 24.34 23.20
CA VAL A 16 -49.72 23.59 23.65
C VAL A 16 -50.38 24.27 24.83
N ALA A 17 -49.61 24.70 25.84
CA ALA A 17 -50.15 25.45 26.97
C ALA A 17 -50.83 26.74 26.50
N PHE A 18 -50.20 27.48 25.57
CA PHE A 18 -50.77 28.68 24.99
C PHE A 18 -52.11 28.41 24.28
N GLN A 19 -52.23 27.29 23.54
CA GLN A 19 -53.48 26.85 22.94
C GLN A 19 -54.58 26.53 23.97
N ILE A 20 -54.22 25.94 25.11
CA ILE A 20 -55.16 25.59 26.17
C ILE A 20 -55.69 26.86 26.86
N PHE A 21 -54.81 27.81 27.19
CA PHE A 21 -55.18 29.04 27.90
C PHE A 21 -55.87 30.08 26.99
N PHE A 22 -55.50 30.15 25.71
CA PHE A 22 -56.03 31.13 24.76
C PHE A 22 -56.63 30.40 23.56
N ARG A 23 -57.96 30.27 23.49
CA ARG A 23 -58.66 29.58 22.38
C ARG A 23 -59.02 30.54 21.24
N TYR A 24 -58.01 31.20 20.68
CA TYR A 24 -58.17 32.14 19.56
C TYR A 24 -57.39 31.67 18.33
N TYR A 25 -57.66 32.25 17.15
CA TYR A 25 -56.99 31.88 15.90
C TYR A 25 -55.45 31.94 15.99
N LEU A 26 -54.91 32.92 16.74
CA LEU A 26 -53.48 33.12 16.91
C LEU A 26 -52.77 31.92 17.56
N SER A 27 -53.36 31.34 18.61
CA SER A 27 -52.74 30.20 19.30
C SER A 27 -52.74 28.94 18.44
N THR A 28 -53.81 28.74 17.66
CA THR A 28 -53.91 27.60 16.74
C THR A 28 -52.88 27.73 15.62
N PHE A 29 -52.71 28.94 15.08
CA PHE A 29 -51.67 29.23 14.10
C PHE A 29 -50.26 28.98 14.65
N THR A 30 -49.97 29.46 15.86
CA THR A 30 -48.66 29.25 16.51
C THR A 30 -48.38 27.77 16.73
N LEU A 31 -49.36 27.00 17.21
CA LEU A 31 -49.21 25.55 17.41
C LEU A 31 -48.92 24.85 16.08
N VAL A 32 -49.69 25.14 15.03
CA VAL A 32 -49.48 24.59 13.69
C VAL A 32 -48.09 24.95 13.16
N LEU A 33 -47.65 26.20 13.32
CA LEU A 33 -46.32 26.64 12.89
C LEU A 33 -45.21 25.88 13.62
N VAL A 34 -45.29 25.74 14.95
CA VAL A 34 -44.31 24.99 15.74
C VAL A 34 -44.28 23.53 15.29
N VAL A 35 -45.43 22.90 15.07
CA VAL A 35 -45.52 21.51 14.59
C VAL A 35 -44.94 21.34 13.17
N LEU A 36 -45.14 22.30 12.27
CA LEU A 36 -44.61 22.26 10.90
C LEU A 36 -43.12 22.61 10.82
N LEU A 37 -42.57 23.30 11.81
CA LEU A 37 -41.19 23.78 11.83
C LEU A 37 -40.14 22.69 11.55
N PRO A 38 -40.20 21.47 12.14
CA PRO A 38 -39.22 20.42 11.87
C PRO A 38 -39.32 19.87 10.45
N VAL A 39 -40.54 19.80 9.90
CA VAL A 39 -40.77 19.35 8.52
C VAL A 39 -40.14 20.35 7.56
N LEU A 40 -40.39 21.64 7.77
CA LEU A 40 -39.77 22.73 7.01
C LEU A 40 -38.24 22.71 7.14
N ALA A 41 -37.70 22.50 8.34
CA ALA A 41 -36.26 22.45 8.58
C ALA A 41 -35.56 21.30 7.84
N VAL A 42 -36.20 20.12 7.77
CA VAL A 42 -35.71 18.99 6.98
C VAL A 42 -35.81 19.29 5.48
N LEU A 43 -36.97 19.75 5.00
CA LEU A 43 -37.16 20.07 3.57
C LEU A 43 -36.16 21.12 3.06
N LEU A 44 -35.86 22.14 3.86
CA LEU A 44 -34.89 23.18 3.52
C LEU A 44 -33.43 22.71 3.58
N SER A 45 -33.13 21.66 4.37
CA SER A 45 -31.77 21.12 4.47
C SER A 45 -31.47 20.02 3.46
N LEU A 46 -32.48 19.30 2.94
CA LEU A 46 -32.31 18.20 1.99
C LEU A 46 -31.53 18.59 0.72
N PRO A 47 -31.83 19.69 0.00
CA PRO A 47 -31.06 20.07 -1.19
C PRO A 47 -29.59 20.33 -0.88
N GLY A 48 -29.31 20.92 0.28
CA GLY A 48 -27.94 21.12 0.78
C GLY A 48 -27.23 19.78 1.01
N THR A 49 -27.90 18.80 1.64
CA THR A 49 -27.31 17.48 1.90
C THR A 49 -27.06 16.67 0.63
N LEU A 50 -28.01 16.66 -0.30
CA LEU A 50 -27.91 15.91 -1.56
C LEU A 50 -26.93 16.58 -2.54
N GLY A 51 -26.75 17.89 -2.43
CA GLY A 51 -25.77 18.67 -3.17
C GLY A 51 -24.37 18.67 -2.56
N THR A 52 -24.11 17.85 -1.54
CA THR A 52 -22.76 17.69 -0.96
C THR A 52 -22.05 16.47 -1.53
N ALA A 53 -20.77 16.61 -1.80
CA ALA A 53 -19.89 15.49 -2.12
C ALA A 53 -18.65 15.53 -1.23
N LEU A 54 -18.29 14.34 -0.73
CA LEU A 54 -17.09 14.12 0.06
C LEU A 54 -16.05 13.43 -0.82
N THR A 55 -14.85 14.02 -0.84
CA THR A 55 -13.68 13.46 -1.51
C THR A 55 -12.54 13.37 -0.51
N LEU A 56 -11.78 12.28 -0.58
CA LEU A 56 -10.65 12.04 0.33
C LEU A 56 -9.38 11.94 -0.52
N PHE A 57 -8.38 12.76 -0.18
CA PHE A 57 -7.11 12.81 -0.85
C PHE A 57 -5.99 12.34 0.09
N PRO A 58 -5.15 11.38 -0.34
CA PRO A 58 -3.94 11.06 0.40
C PRO A 58 -2.87 12.13 0.14
N GLY A 59 -2.04 12.39 1.14
CA GLY A 59 -0.77 13.08 0.95
C GLY A 59 0.26 12.23 0.17
N PRO A 60 1.48 12.74 -0.02
CA PRO A 60 2.58 11.96 -0.58
C PRO A 60 2.94 10.79 0.35
N ALA A 61 3.61 9.76 -0.19
CA ALA A 61 4.20 8.70 0.63
C ALA A 61 5.19 9.31 1.64
N VAL A 62 5.15 8.82 2.88
CA VAL A 62 5.99 9.32 3.98
C VAL A 62 6.85 8.18 4.53
N PRO A 63 8.06 8.44 5.02
CA PRO A 63 8.82 7.42 5.73
C PRO A 63 8.17 7.06 7.07
N ARG A 64 8.40 5.83 7.56
CA ARG A 64 7.99 5.41 8.90
C ARG A 64 8.58 6.35 9.96
N GLY A 65 7.79 6.66 10.97
CA GLY A 65 8.08 7.65 12.02
C GLY A 65 7.53 9.04 11.72
N GLU A 66 7.14 9.35 10.48
CA GLU A 66 6.49 10.62 10.13
C GLU A 66 4.96 10.56 10.26
N GLN A 67 4.32 11.73 10.04
CA GLN A 67 2.87 11.90 10.12
C GLN A 67 2.24 11.79 8.73
N ALA A 68 1.49 10.72 8.49
CA ALA A 68 0.68 10.58 7.29
C ALA A 68 -0.45 11.61 7.29
N ARG A 69 -0.71 12.22 6.14
CA ARG A 69 -1.74 13.26 5.98
C ARG A 69 -2.83 12.79 5.05
N PHE A 70 -4.08 12.86 5.50
CA PHE A 70 -5.27 12.64 4.67
C PHE A 70 -6.11 13.92 4.67
N THR A 71 -6.41 14.45 3.50
CA THR A 71 -7.23 15.66 3.35
C THR A 71 -8.64 15.25 2.92
N LEU A 72 -9.60 15.41 3.82
CA LEU A 72 -11.02 15.27 3.55
C LEU A 72 -11.53 16.61 3.03
N ARG A 73 -11.99 16.62 1.79
CA ARG A 73 -12.61 17.78 1.15
C ARG A 73 -14.12 17.58 1.07
N LEU A 74 -14.86 18.55 1.60
CA LEU A 74 -16.29 18.66 1.46
C LEU A 74 -16.59 19.73 0.43
N THR A 75 -17.25 19.33 -0.66
CA THR A 75 -17.73 20.24 -1.70
C THR A 75 -19.22 20.40 -1.56
N GLN A 76 -19.69 21.64 -1.62
CA GLN A 76 -21.10 21.98 -1.47
C GLN A 76 -21.56 22.84 -2.64
N ARG A 77 -22.74 22.53 -3.18
CA ARG A 77 -23.43 23.43 -4.11
C ARG A 77 -23.69 24.79 -3.45
N ALA A 78 -23.35 25.86 -4.18
CA ALA A 78 -23.52 27.22 -3.71
C ALA A 78 -24.99 27.55 -3.39
N GLY A 79 -25.21 28.38 -2.37
CA GLY A 79 -26.53 28.95 -2.05
C GLY A 79 -27.38 28.20 -1.02
N PHE A 80 -27.01 26.98 -0.60
CA PHE A 80 -27.74 26.25 0.43
C PHE A 80 -27.05 26.29 1.80
N PRO A 81 -27.76 26.56 2.91
CA PRO A 81 -27.18 26.50 4.24
C PRO A 81 -26.96 25.03 4.65
N LEU A 82 -25.73 24.67 5.02
CA LEU A 82 -25.41 23.35 5.54
C LEU A 82 -24.91 23.47 6.99
N PRO A 83 -25.59 22.85 7.97
CA PRO A 83 -25.10 22.78 9.34
C PRO A 83 -23.76 22.02 9.44
N PRO A 84 -23.07 22.10 10.59
CA PRO A 84 -21.82 21.36 10.79
C PRO A 84 -21.96 19.87 10.49
N VAL A 85 -21.08 19.37 9.65
CA VAL A 85 -21.05 17.98 9.19
C VAL A 85 -20.13 17.18 10.09
N LYS A 86 -20.66 16.11 10.68
CA LYS A 86 -19.87 15.15 11.45
C LYS A 86 -19.47 14.00 10.54
N VAL A 87 -18.18 13.72 10.46
CA VAL A 87 -17.63 12.64 9.63
C VAL A 87 -16.86 11.67 10.51
N THR A 88 -17.21 10.39 10.40
CA THR A 88 -16.48 9.30 11.05
C THR A 88 -15.53 8.69 10.03
N LEU A 89 -14.23 8.86 10.28
CA LEU A 89 -13.15 8.28 9.52
C LEU A 89 -12.67 7.01 10.22
N HIS A 90 -12.41 5.97 9.44
CA HIS A 90 -11.75 4.75 9.90
C HIS A 90 -10.48 4.58 9.09
N TRP A 91 -9.37 4.39 9.78
CA TRP A 91 -8.09 4.15 9.16
C TRP A 91 -7.56 2.78 9.58
N THR A 92 -6.78 2.15 8.71
CA THR A 92 -6.13 0.88 8.99
C THR A 92 -4.78 0.81 8.27
N ASN A 93 -3.75 0.31 8.96
CA ASN A 93 -2.54 -0.17 8.33
C ASN A 93 -2.78 -1.63 7.90
N GLN A 94 -2.79 -1.88 6.60
CA GLN A 94 -3.09 -3.22 6.06
C GLN A 94 -2.01 -4.25 6.38
N LEU A 95 -0.77 -3.83 6.59
CA LEU A 95 0.35 -4.71 6.89
C LEU A 95 0.28 -5.20 8.34
N THR A 96 0.22 -4.28 9.30
CA THR A 96 0.23 -4.58 10.75
C THR A 96 -1.15 -4.91 11.33
N GLY A 97 -2.22 -4.56 10.62
CA GLY A 97 -3.59 -4.67 11.12
C GLY A 97 -3.99 -3.56 12.10
N GLU A 98 -3.11 -2.62 12.42
CA GLU A 98 -3.42 -1.47 13.27
C GLU A 98 -4.59 -0.68 12.68
N SER A 99 -5.55 -0.28 13.51
CA SER A 99 -6.71 0.49 13.03
C SER A 99 -7.22 1.45 14.10
N GLY A 100 -7.90 2.49 13.64
CA GLY A 100 -8.48 3.48 14.53
C GLY A 100 -9.64 4.23 13.90
N ARG A 101 -10.38 4.92 14.77
CA ARG A 101 -11.52 5.76 14.38
C ARG A 101 -11.29 7.20 14.80
N THR A 102 -11.57 8.11 13.88
CA THR A 102 -11.47 9.54 14.13
C THR A 102 -12.78 10.22 13.76
N LEU A 103 -13.37 10.95 14.71
CA LEU A 103 -14.54 11.78 14.48
C LEU A 103 -14.09 13.21 14.25
N CYS A 104 -14.38 13.78 13.08
CA CYS A 104 -14.16 15.19 12.80
C CYS A 104 -15.47 15.93 12.54
N THR A 105 -15.45 17.24 12.75
CA THR A 105 -16.59 18.12 12.48
C THR A 105 -16.15 19.21 11.51
N LEU A 106 -16.72 19.18 10.31
CA LEU A 106 -16.54 20.18 9.27
C LEU A 106 -17.60 21.26 9.42
N ARG A 107 -17.18 22.53 9.37
CA ARG A 107 -18.10 23.68 9.32
C ARG A 107 -18.03 24.28 7.92
N PRO A 108 -18.98 23.93 7.03
CA PRO A 108 -18.97 24.41 5.66
C PRO A 108 -19.16 25.93 5.65
N GLN A 109 -18.32 26.64 4.89
CA GLN A 109 -18.42 28.09 4.71
C GLN A 109 -19.02 28.48 3.35
N GLY A 110 -19.56 27.49 2.62
CA GLY A 110 -19.93 27.60 1.21
C GLY A 110 -18.76 27.25 0.29
N GLY A 111 -19.03 26.51 -0.79
CA GLY A 111 -18.00 26.03 -1.70
C GLY A 111 -17.26 24.80 -1.17
N GLU A 112 -15.94 24.88 -1.04
CA GLU A 112 -15.08 23.78 -0.58
C GLU A 112 -14.62 24.00 0.87
N THR A 113 -14.52 22.92 1.65
CA THR A 113 -13.99 22.96 3.01
C THR A 113 -13.12 21.75 3.24
N ASP A 114 -11.85 22.00 3.56
CA ASP A 114 -10.84 20.96 3.75
C ASP A 114 -10.59 20.70 5.25
N PHE A 115 -10.42 19.43 5.60
CA PHE A 115 -9.95 18.97 6.90
C PHE A 115 -8.81 17.99 6.71
N THR A 116 -7.68 18.28 7.36
CA THR A 116 -6.49 17.41 7.30
C THR A 116 -6.40 16.57 8.55
N LEU A 117 -6.52 15.26 8.39
CA LEU A 117 -6.22 14.25 9.39
C LEU A 117 -4.73 13.93 9.35
N GLN A 118 -4.07 14.00 10.50
CA GLN A 118 -2.68 13.55 10.68
C GLN A 118 -2.68 12.26 11.49
N LEU A 119 -2.02 11.23 10.97
CA LEU A 119 -1.90 9.92 11.61
C LEU A 119 -0.42 9.60 11.84
N PRO A 120 -0.01 9.22 13.06
CA PRO A 120 1.33 8.73 13.29
C PRO A 120 1.54 7.41 12.52
N THR A 121 2.72 7.24 11.92
CA THR A 121 3.05 6.02 11.17
C THR A 121 4.25 5.32 11.81
N PRO A 122 4.08 4.62 12.96
CA PRO A 122 5.21 4.01 13.66
C PRO A 122 5.90 2.92 12.82
N HIS A 123 5.13 2.22 11.99
CA HIS A 123 5.58 1.09 11.19
C HIS A 123 5.32 1.31 9.70
N CYS A 124 6.06 0.59 8.86
CA CYS A 124 5.83 0.49 7.43
C CYS A 124 4.43 -0.05 7.13
N GLY A 125 3.94 0.21 5.91
CA GLY A 125 2.73 -0.42 5.44
C GLY A 125 1.86 0.49 4.58
N ARG A 126 0.67 -0.01 4.24
CA ARG A 126 -0.32 0.70 3.44
C ARG A 126 -1.45 1.17 4.34
N LEU A 127 -1.48 2.48 4.57
CA LEU A 127 -2.48 3.15 5.37
C LEU A 127 -3.69 3.46 4.50
N VAL A 128 -4.81 2.81 4.79
CA VAL A 128 -6.08 3.05 4.10
C VAL A 128 -7.00 3.81 5.03
N CYS A 129 -7.39 5.03 4.63
CA CYS A 129 -8.38 5.83 5.32
C CYS A 129 -9.69 5.80 4.52
N ARG A 130 -10.80 5.51 5.20
CA ARG A 130 -12.14 5.50 4.61
C ARG A 130 -13.12 6.30 5.45
N VAL A 131 -14.09 6.92 4.79
CA VAL A 131 -15.26 7.50 5.46
C VAL A 131 -16.26 6.38 5.76
N GLU A 132 -16.50 6.08 7.04
CA GLU A 132 -17.53 5.09 7.43
C GLU A 132 -18.94 5.67 7.29
N GLY A 133 -19.08 6.94 7.64
CA GLY A 133 -20.32 7.67 7.52
C GLY A 133 -20.14 9.15 7.79
N ALA A 134 -20.93 9.94 7.08
CA ALA A 134 -21.01 11.38 7.27
C ALA A 134 -22.47 11.77 7.50
N ARG A 135 -22.70 12.65 8.46
CA ARG A 135 -24.03 13.11 8.84
C ARG A 135 -24.00 14.60 9.14
N CYS A 136 -24.92 15.35 8.58
CA CYS A 136 -25.22 16.69 9.05
C CYS A 136 -26.50 16.65 9.91
N CYS A 137 -26.83 17.76 10.57
CA CYS A 137 -28.18 17.91 11.11
C CYS A 137 -29.04 18.73 10.14
N ASP A 138 -30.36 18.69 10.34
CA ASP A 138 -31.28 19.72 9.86
C ASP A 138 -30.98 21.10 10.46
N LEU A 139 -31.59 22.16 9.93
CA LEU A 139 -31.35 23.55 10.34
C LEU A 139 -31.66 23.80 11.82
N LEU A 140 -32.61 23.06 12.41
CA LEU A 140 -32.94 23.15 13.84
C LEU A 140 -32.04 22.26 14.71
N GLY A 141 -31.31 21.30 14.13
CA GLY A 141 -30.45 20.39 14.87
C GLY A 141 -31.18 19.23 15.58
N LEU A 142 -32.38 18.90 15.12
CA LEU A 142 -33.26 17.85 15.64
C LEU A 142 -32.95 16.47 15.02
N PHE A 143 -32.80 16.41 13.69
CA PHE A 143 -32.70 15.18 12.92
C PHE A 143 -31.33 15.05 12.23
N PRO A 144 -30.64 13.90 12.37
CA PRO A 144 -29.42 13.63 11.62
C PRO A 144 -29.77 13.22 10.18
N LEU A 145 -29.22 13.92 9.20
CA LEU A 145 -29.36 13.62 7.78
C LEU A 145 -28.04 13.02 7.27
N PRO A 146 -28.05 11.82 6.67
CA PRO A 146 -26.84 11.21 6.12
C PRO A 146 -26.40 11.96 4.86
N LEU A 147 -25.09 12.05 4.65
CA LEU A 147 -24.53 12.57 3.40
C LEU A 147 -24.14 11.41 2.47
N PRO A 148 -24.27 11.59 1.15
CA PRO A 148 -23.87 10.59 0.18
C PRO A 148 -22.34 10.47 0.09
N GLY A 149 -21.87 9.28 -0.27
CA GLY A 149 -20.46 9.00 -0.51
C GLY A 149 -19.71 8.44 0.69
N LYS A 150 -18.85 7.47 0.40
CA LYS A 150 -17.91 6.85 1.34
C LYS A 150 -16.53 6.79 0.67
N PRO A 151 -15.90 7.94 0.40
CA PRO A 151 -14.61 7.94 -0.26
C PRO A 151 -13.56 7.22 0.59
N GLN A 152 -12.60 6.62 -0.10
CA GLN A 152 -11.44 5.98 0.50
C GLN A 152 -10.18 6.44 -0.22
N ALA A 153 -9.08 6.53 0.51
CA ALA A 153 -7.77 6.88 0.01
C ALA A 153 -6.72 6.01 0.70
N ALA A 154 -5.65 5.70 -0.02
CA ALA A 154 -4.52 4.94 0.50
C ALA A 154 -3.23 5.75 0.38
N LEU A 155 -2.35 5.58 1.35
CA LEU A 155 -1.03 6.20 1.43
C LEU A 155 -0.02 5.14 1.88
N LEU A 156 1.20 5.21 1.38
CA LEU A 156 2.29 4.30 1.77
C LEU A 156 3.17 4.93 2.85
N SER A 157 3.38 4.20 3.94
CA SER A 157 4.45 4.44 4.90
C SER A 157 5.66 3.61 4.46
N LEU A 158 6.72 4.31 4.05
CA LEU A 158 7.91 3.72 3.44
C LEU A 158 8.98 3.39 4.48
N PRO A 159 9.85 2.39 4.20
CA PRO A 159 11.00 2.09 5.04
C PRO A 159 11.98 3.26 5.12
N LEU A 160 12.74 3.34 6.22
CA LEU A 160 13.77 4.37 6.39
C LEU A 160 14.95 4.12 5.45
N PRO A 161 15.52 5.19 4.86
CA PRO A 161 16.76 5.07 4.12
C PRO A 161 17.87 4.65 5.09
N THR A 162 18.28 3.38 5.00
CA THR A 162 19.38 2.82 5.79
C THR A 162 20.59 2.64 4.88
N GLU A 163 21.78 2.95 5.38
CA GLU A 163 23.02 2.60 4.70
C GLU A 163 23.24 1.09 4.83
N ALA A 164 23.13 0.38 3.71
CA ALA A 164 23.51 -1.03 3.63
C ALA A 164 24.87 -1.15 2.93
N LEU A 165 25.68 -2.11 3.37
CA LEU A 165 26.82 -2.57 2.59
C LEU A 165 26.33 -3.72 1.71
N LEU A 166 26.66 -3.66 0.42
CA LEU A 166 26.38 -4.78 -0.47
C LEU A 166 27.28 -5.95 -0.05
N PRO A 167 26.72 -7.13 0.25
CA PRO A 167 27.52 -8.34 0.48
C PRO A 167 28.50 -8.57 -0.67
N GLU A 168 29.71 -9.05 -0.38
CA GLU A 168 30.75 -9.27 -1.39
C GLU A 168 30.30 -10.25 -2.49
N GLU A 169 29.39 -11.19 -2.17
CA GLU A 169 28.78 -12.10 -3.15
C GLU A 169 27.90 -11.36 -4.16
N LEU A 170 27.26 -10.27 -3.75
CA LEU A 170 26.42 -9.43 -4.62
C LEU A 170 27.24 -8.34 -5.33
N ASP A 171 28.40 -7.96 -4.80
CA ASP A 171 29.24 -6.91 -5.37
C ASP A 171 30.17 -7.42 -6.47
N SER A 172 30.81 -8.56 -6.24
CA SER A 172 31.89 -9.01 -7.11
C SER A 172 31.39 -9.54 -8.47
N PRO A 173 31.96 -9.09 -9.61
CA PRO A 173 31.68 -9.67 -10.92
C PRO A 173 32.39 -11.01 -11.15
N ARG A 174 33.32 -11.41 -10.27
CA ARG A 174 34.06 -12.68 -10.38
C ARG A 174 33.58 -13.77 -9.41
N THR A 175 33.03 -13.38 -8.26
CA THR A 175 32.47 -14.30 -7.26
C THR A 175 30.94 -14.29 -7.30
N GLY A 176 30.32 -13.18 -7.75
CA GLY A 176 28.88 -13.03 -7.96
C GLY A 176 28.35 -13.71 -9.21
N GLY A 177 28.61 -15.01 -9.34
CA GLY A 177 27.85 -15.90 -10.21
C GLY A 177 27.86 -15.52 -11.70
N VAL A 178 29.00 -15.17 -12.28
CA VAL A 178 29.08 -15.16 -13.75
C VAL A 178 28.92 -16.60 -14.23
N VAL A 179 27.74 -16.91 -14.73
CA VAL A 179 27.43 -18.22 -15.31
C VAL A 179 27.86 -18.16 -16.76
N LEU A 180 28.85 -18.96 -17.11
CA LEU A 180 29.25 -19.18 -18.48
C LEU A 180 28.15 -19.97 -19.19
N LYS A 181 27.54 -19.39 -20.23
CA LYS A 181 26.46 -20.02 -20.98
C LYS A 181 26.80 -20.21 -22.44
N PRO A 182 26.31 -21.29 -23.09
CA PRO A 182 26.43 -21.46 -24.52
C PRO A 182 25.88 -20.24 -25.28
N ARG A 183 26.73 -19.62 -26.10
CA ARG A 183 26.34 -18.49 -26.95
C ARG A 183 25.53 -19.01 -28.15
N PRO A 184 24.25 -18.62 -28.30
CA PRO A 184 23.45 -19.03 -29.46
C PRO A 184 24.08 -18.56 -30.77
N GLY A 185 24.34 -19.48 -31.70
CA GLY A 185 24.98 -19.19 -32.99
C GLY A 185 26.52 -19.28 -33.00
N GLY A 186 27.14 -19.50 -31.83
CA GLY A 186 28.59 -19.61 -31.69
C GLY A 186 29.35 -18.32 -32.00
N GLY A 187 30.68 -18.36 -31.93
CA GLY A 187 31.52 -17.21 -32.25
C GLY A 187 32.92 -17.30 -31.64
N PRO A 188 33.81 -16.36 -31.94
CA PRO A 188 35.09 -16.27 -31.24
C PRO A 188 34.85 -15.96 -29.75
N GLY A 189 35.49 -16.72 -28.88
CA GLY A 189 35.52 -16.52 -27.43
C GLY A 189 36.61 -17.39 -26.82
N GLU A 190 37.24 -16.88 -25.76
CA GLU A 190 38.35 -17.57 -25.07
C GLU A 190 37.84 -18.69 -24.17
N ASP A 191 36.64 -18.51 -23.61
CA ASP A 191 35.94 -19.51 -22.80
C ASP A 191 35.08 -20.42 -23.68
N TYR A 192 35.35 -21.71 -23.65
CA TYR A 192 34.61 -22.72 -24.41
C TYR A 192 34.48 -24.02 -23.60
N ASP A 193 33.34 -24.69 -23.77
CA ASP A 193 33.16 -26.06 -23.32
C ASP A 193 33.32 -27.04 -24.48
N LEU A 194 33.62 -28.30 -24.16
CA LEU A 194 33.77 -29.38 -25.13
C LEU A 194 32.54 -30.29 -25.06
N ARG A 195 31.80 -30.35 -26.16
CA ARG A 195 30.66 -31.27 -26.30
C ARG A 195 30.70 -32.06 -27.59
N ASP A 196 29.93 -33.14 -27.64
CA ASP A 196 29.76 -33.92 -28.86
C ASP A 196 29.03 -33.12 -29.94
N TYR A 197 29.41 -33.38 -31.19
CA TYR A 197 28.82 -32.76 -32.37
C TYR A 197 27.33 -33.08 -32.49
N ARG A 198 26.52 -32.04 -32.68
CA ARG A 198 25.10 -32.19 -33.02
C ARG A 198 24.88 -31.77 -34.47
N PRO A 199 24.01 -32.47 -35.22
CA PRO A 199 23.64 -32.06 -36.57
C PRO A 199 23.14 -30.61 -36.58
N GLY A 200 23.80 -29.74 -37.35
CA GLY A 200 23.55 -28.30 -37.39
C GLY A 200 24.68 -27.44 -36.79
N ASP A 201 25.61 -28.04 -36.06
CA ASP A 201 26.80 -27.35 -35.59
C ASP A 201 27.74 -27.00 -36.76
N PRO A 202 28.33 -25.79 -36.77
CA PRO A 202 29.19 -25.37 -37.87
C PRO A 202 30.55 -26.08 -37.77
N LEU A 203 31.02 -26.70 -38.87
CA LEU A 203 32.28 -27.47 -38.87
C LEU A 203 33.51 -26.67 -38.42
N ARG A 204 33.46 -25.32 -38.51
CA ARG A 204 34.52 -24.43 -38.00
C ARG A 204 34.71 -24.46 -36.49
N SER A 205 33.71 -24.88 -35.71
CA SER A 205 33.81 -25.01 -34.26
C SER A 205 34.33 -26.40 -33.82
N VAL A 206 34.61 -27.32 -34.75
CA VAL A 206 35.15 -28.65 -34.43
C VAL A 206 36.59 -28.54 -33.90
N HIS A 207 36.84 -29.16 -32.76
CA HIS A 207 38.17 -29.31 -32.19
C HIS A 207 38.89 -30.49 -32.86
N TRP A 208 39.45 -30.28 -34.05
CA TRP A 208 40.05 -31.33 -34.87
C TRP A 208 41.07 -32.22 -34.13
N LYS A 209 41.96 -31.61 -33.32
CA LYS A 209 42.98 -32.34 -32.55
C LYS A 209 42.43 -33.29 -31.48
N LEU A 210 41.25 -32.99 -30.93
CA LEU A 210 40.61 -33.81 -29.91
C LEU A 210 39.72 -34.86 -30.58
N SER A 211 39.03 -34.45 -31.64
CA SER A 211 38.21 -35.35 -32.46
C SER A 211 39.05 -36.46 -33.08
N SER A 212 40.27 -36.14 -33.55
CA SER A 212 41.21 -37.13 -34.10
C SER A 212 41.76 -38.12 -33.07
N LYS A 213 41.58 -37.87 -31.76
CA LYS A 213 41.99 -38.79 -30.69
C LYS A 213 40.85 -39.68 -30.20
N LYS A 214 39.61 -39.22 -30.35
CA LYS A 214 38.40 -39.93 -29.88
C LYS A 214 37.67 -40.67 -30.99
N ASP A 215 38.05 -40.49 -32.25
CA ASP A 215 37.30 -40.93 -33.43
C ASP A 215 35.83 -40.45 -33.46
N GLU A 216 35.53 -39.39 -32.71
CA GLU A 216 34.22 -38.75 -32.60
C GLU A 216 34.38 -37.23 -32.73
N LEU A 217 33.44 -36.56 -33.41
CA LEU A 217 33.50 -35.11 -33.61
C LEU A 217 33.17 -34.37 -32.32
N VAL A 218 34.14 -33.62 -31.80
CA VAL A 218 33.99 -32.77 -30.62
C VAL A 218 33.97 -31.30 -31.05
N VAL A 219 32.99 -30.56 -30.56
CA VAL A 219 32.74 -29.15 -30.86
C VAL A 219 33.15 -28.27 -29.68
N ARG A 220 33.80 -27.14 -29.97
CA ARG A 220 33.99 -26.02 -29.04
C ARG A 220 32.71 -25.20 -29.00
N GLU A 221 31.98 -25.29 -27.90
CA GLU A 221 30.83 -24.45 -27.65
C GLU A 221 31.29 -23.20 -26.91
N THR A 222 31.30 -22.07 -27.62
CA THR A 222 31.70 -20.79 -27.05
C THR A 222 30.75 -20.41 -25.92
N LEU A 223 31.32 -20.13 -24.75
CA LEU A 223 30.57 -19.66 -23.61
C LEU A 223 30.61 -18.13 -23.55
N GLU A 224 29.50 -17.52 -23.17
CA GLU A 224 29.42 -16.09 -22.86
C GLU A 224 29.17 -15.90 -21.36
N PRO A 225 29.89 -14.96 -20.71
CA PRO A 225 29.67 -14.63 -19.31
C PRO A 225 28.32 -13.92 -19.17
N ARG A 226 27.35 -14.56 -18.52
CA ARG A 226 26.08 -13.94 -18.15
C ARG A 226 26.03 -13.76 -16.64
N GLN A 227 25.66 -12.57 -16.20
CA GLN A 227 25.48 -12.30 -14.77
C GLN A 227 24.33 -13.17 -14.23
N ALA A 228 24.54 -13.79 -13.07
CA ALA A 228 23.48 -14.50 -12.36
C ALA A 228 22.37 -13.53 -11.96
N GLU A 229 21.13 -14.01 -12.03
CA GLU A 229 19.98 -13.29 -11.53
C GLU A 229 20.06 -13.23 -10.00
N VAL A 230 19.84 -12.03 -9.45
CA VAL A 230 19.84 -11.80 -7.99
C VAL A 230 18.41 -11.89 -7.50
N VAL A 231 18.20 -12.66 -6.43
CA VAL A 231 16.89 -12.85 -5.80
C VAL A 231 17.01 -12.47 -4.32
N LEU A 232 16.32 -11.40 -3.93
CA LEU A 232 16.16 -11.00 -2.54
C LEU A 232 14.91 -11.68 -1.98
N THR A 233 15.05 -12.42 -0.89
CA THR A 233 13.93 -13.09 -0.22
C THR A 233 13.72 -12.53 1.18
N TYR A 234 12.48 -12.54 1.65
CA TYR A 234 12.17 -12.20 3.04
C TYR A 234 10.90 -12.94 3.50
N ASP A 235 10.72 -13.02 4.81
CA ASP A 235 9.53 -13.60 5.43
C ASP A 235 8.46 -12.51 5.67
N HIS A 236 7.25 -12.71 5.13
CA HIS A 236 6.14 -11.74 5.23
C HIS A 236 5.29 -11.93 6.49
N PHE A 237 5.93 -12.29 7.61
CA PHE A 237 5.30 -12.48 8.91
C PHE A 237 6.25 -12.04 10.03
N GLY A 238 5.72 -11.90 11.23
CA GLY A 238 6.50 -11.55 12.42
C GLY A 238 6.04 -10.24 13.07
N PRO A 239 6.71 -9.81 14.16
CA PRO A 239 6.37 -8.58 14.84
C PRO A 239 6.64 -7.35 13.93
N PRO A 240 5.82 -6.29 14.01
CA PRO A 240 5.96 -5.10 13.17
C PRO A 240 7.37 -4.49 13.17
N GLU A 241 8.05 -4.49 14.32
CA GLU A 241 9.41 -3.93 14.46
C GLU A 241 10.46 -4.74 13.70
N ALA A 242 10.29 -6.07 13.62
CA ALA A 242 11.21 -6.92 12.86
C ALA A 242 10.97 -6.74 11.35
N LEU A 243 9.70 -6.66 10.94
CA LEU A 243 9.33 -6.38 9.55
C LEU A 243 9.87 -5.03 9.08
N ASP A 244 9.79 -3.98 9.91
CA ASP A 244 10.37 -2.67 9.60
C ASP A 244 11.88 -2.78 9.28
N GLN A 245 12.64 -3.52 10.11
CA GLN A 245 14.08 -3.71 9.88
C GLN A 245 14.37 -4.50 8.60
N VAL A 246 13.55 -5.52 8.31
CA VAL A 246 13.65 -6.31 7.08
C VAL A 246 13.38 -5.41 5.87
N PHE A 247 12.32 -4.60 5.90
CA PHE A 247 11.98 -3.70 4.79
C PHE A 247 13.00 -2.57 4.61
N ASP A 248 13.57 -2.02 5.69
CA ASP A 248 14.65 -1.04 5.63
C ASP A 248 15.87 -1.62 4.89
N ARG A 249 16.28 -2.83 5.27
CA ARG A 249 17.40 -3.55 4.64
C ARG A 249 17.11 -3.94 3.20
N LEU A 250 15.90 -4.43 2.92
CA LEU A 250 15.44 -4.81 1.59
C LEU A 250 15.45 -3.60 0.64
N CYS A 251 14.93 -2.46 1.08
CA CYS A 251 14.97 -1.24 0.28
C CYS A 251 16.40 -0.73 0.06
N ALA A 252 17.25 -0.78 1.09
CA ALA A 252 18.63 -0.37 0.98
C ALA A 252 19.41 -1.24 -0.03
N LEU A 253 19.32 -2.57 0.07
CA LEU A 253 19.96 -3.50 -0.86
C LEU A 253 19.40 -3.39 -2.28
N SER A 254 18.08 -3.31 -2.43
CA SER A 254 17.42 -3.12 -3.73
C SER A 254 17.93 -1.85 -4.42
N ARG A 255 18.01 -0.73 -3.71
CA ARG A 255 18.49 0.55 -4.28
C ARG A 255 19.95 0.47 -4.71
N LEU A 256 20.82 -0.14 -3.90
CA LEU A 256 22.22 -0.31 -4.26
C LEU A 256 22.41 -1.23 -5.48
N LEU A 257 21.58 -2.27 -5.63
CA LEU A 257 21.58 -3.11 -6.84
C LEU A 257 21.16 -2.31 -8.07
N LEU A 258 20.11 -1.48 -7.95
CA LEU A 258 19.65 -0.60 -9.02
C LEU A 258 20.70 0.46 -9.40
N GLU A 259 21.41 1.04 -8.44
CA GLU A 259 22.52 1.98 -8.67
C GLU A 259 23.67 1.33 -9.46
N LYS A 260 23.92 0.03 -9.23
CA LYS A 260 24.89 -0.76 -9.99
C LYS A 260 24.35 -1.29 -11.32
N GLY A 261 23.13 -0.91 -11.70
CA GLY A 261 22.47 -1.35 -12.94
C GLY A 261 22.09 -2.84 -12.94
N ARG A 262 21.97 -3.46 -11.77
CA ARG A 262 21.59 -4.87 -11.62
C ARG A 262 20.09 -4.98 -11.32
N ALA A 263 19.35 -5.44 -12.31
CA ALA A 263 17.97 -5.89 -12.10
C ALA A 263 17.97 -7.13 -11.20
N HIS A 264 16.96 -7.23 -10.34
CA HIS A 264 16.85 -8.31 -9.37
C HIS A 264 15.37 -8.66 -9.14
N HIS A 265 15.14 -9.76 -8.45
CA HIS A 265 13.82 -10.23 -8.07
C HIS A 265 13.63 -10.10 -6.57
N ILE A 266 12.42 -9.77 -6.14
CA ILE A 266 12.00 -9.78 -4.74
C ILE A 266 10.94 -10.86 -4.58
N GLN A 267 11.19 -11.80 -3.66
CA GLN A 267 10.35 -12.96 -3.43
C GLN A 267 9.94 -13.09 -1.96
N TRP A 268 8.68 -13.41 -1.73
CA TRP A 268 8.16 -13.73 -0.40
C TRP A 268 7.03 -14.75 -0.50
N ALA A 269 6.79 -15.47 0.58
CA ALA A 269 5.65 -16.38 0.67
C ALA A 269 4.45 -15.65 1.28
N ALA A 270 3.26 -15.83 0.69
CA ALA A 270 2.02 -15.39 1.29
C ALA A 270 1.80 -16.12 2.63
N PRO A 271 1.65 -15.41 3.77
CA PRO A 271 1.77 -16.02 5.10
C PRO A 271 0.79 -17.16 5.37
N ALA A 272 -0.42 -17.07 4.82
CA ALA A 272 -1.51 -18.02 5.06
C ALA A 272 -1.52 -19.21 4.08
N SER A 273 -1.02 -19.04 2.86
CA SER A 273 -1.12 -20.07 1.81
C SER A 273 0.24 -20.69 1.44
N GLY A 274 1.34 -20.04 1.79
CA GLY A 274 2.69 -20.42 1.34
C GLY A 274 2.92 -20.17 -0.16
N ALA A 275 1.97 -19.55 -0.88
CA ALA A 275 2.15 -19.22 -2.28
C ALA A 275 3.27 -18.20 -2.44
N VAL A 276 4.23 -18.51 -3.32
CA VAL A 276 5.37 -17.62 -3.58
C VAL A 276 4.95 -16.50 -4.52
N GLU A 277 5.12 -15.27 -4.08
CA GLU A 277 5.04 -14.08 -4.90
C GLU A 277 6.45 -13.72 -5.39
N ASP A 278 6.58 -13.41 -6.68
CA ASP A 278 7.84 -13.01 -7.31
C ASP A 278 7.64 -11.72 -8.11
N ARG A 279 8.54 -10.76 -7.91
CA ARG A 279 8.50 -9.45 -8.57
C ARG A 279 9.87 -9.06 -9.09
N ALA A 280 9.97 -8.87 -10.39
CA ALA A 280 11.13 -8.26 -11.02
C ALA A 280 11.19 -6.76 -10.71
N VAL A 281 12.38 -6.29 -10.30
CA VAL A 281 12.68 -4.91 -9.95
C VAL A 281 13.84 -4.44 -10.82
N ASP A 282 13.51 -3.55 -11.76
CA ASP A 282 14.44 -2.94 -12.71
C ASP A 282 14.60 -1.42 -12.50
N SER A 283 13.80 -0.84 -11.62
CA SER A 283 13.69 0.60 -11.41
C SER A 283 13.11 0.92 -10.02
N GLU A 284 13.35 2.14 -9.53
CA GLU A 284 12.76 2.61 -8.26
C GLU A 284 11.23 2.55 -8.28
N ARG A 285 10.62 2.78 -9.46
CA ARG A 285 9.17 2.67 -9.61
C ARG A 285 8.68 1.23 -9.44
N ALA A 286 9.42 0.25 -9.96
CA ALA A 286 9.12 -1.17 -9.76
C ALA A 286 9.29 -1.59 -8.29
N LEU A 287 10.31 -1.06 -7.60
CA LEU A 287 10.50 -1.26 -6.16
C LEU A 287 9.30 -0.72 -5.36
N LEU A 288 8.88 0.51 -5.61
CA LEU A 288 7.73 1.10 -4.93
C LEU A 288 6.42 0.33 -5.19
N ALA A 289 6.22 -0.15 -6.42
CA ALA A 289 5.07 -0.99 -6.75
C ALA A 289 5.11 -2.36 -6.03
N CYS A 290 6.30 -2.94 -5.88
CA CYS A 290 6.50 -4.16 -5.10
C CYS A 290 6.16 -3.94 -3.62
N LEU A 291 6.64 -2.83 -3.03
CA LEU A 291 6.31 -2.46 -1.65
C LEU A 291 4.82 -2.19 -1.46
N GLU A 292 4.17 -1.49 -2.39
CA GLU A 292 2.72 -1.27 -2.32
C GLU A 292 1.94 -2.59 -2.29
N MET A 293 2.36 -3.56 -3.10
CA MET A 293 1.74 -4.89 -3.13
C MET A 293 1.98 -5.63 -1.81
N ALA A 294 3.23 -5.74 -1.36
CA ALA A 294 3.58 -6.38 -0.10
C ALA A 294 2.83 -5.75 1.08
N PHE A 295 2.79 -4.43 1.16
CA PHE A 295 2.13 -3.68 2.24
C PHE A 295 0.60 -3.74 2.20
N SER A 296 0.01 -4.15 1.08
CA SER A 296 -1.43 -4.37 0.98
C SER A 296 -1.89 -5.72 1.54
N LEU A 297 -0.95 -6.63 1.79
CA LEU A 297 -1.20 -7.96 2.34
C LEU A 297 -0.90 -7.96 3.86
N PRO A 298 -1.79 -8.54 4.69
CA PRO A 298 -1.55 -8.61 6.13
C PRO A 298 -0.35 -9.50 6.44
N ALA A 299 0.50 -9.03 7.35
CA ALA A 299 1.63 -9.78 7.89
C ALA A 299 1.27 -10.24 9.32
N PRO A 300 0.78 -11.48 9.51
CA PRO A 300 0.51 -12.04 10.83
C PRO A 300 1.79 -12.26 11.62
N GLU A 301 1.67 -12.53 12.93
CA GLU A 301 2.85 -12.83 13.78
C GLU A 301 3.57 -14.13 13.36
N THR A 302 2.85 -15.08 12.79
CA THR A 302 3.37 -16.37 12.33
C THR A 302 2.85 -16.70 10.94
N GLY A 303 3.67 -17.38 10.13
CA GLY A 303 3.30 -17.74 8.76
C GLY A 303 4.28 -18.75 8.16
N HIS A 304 4.04 -19.10 6.90
CA HIS A 304 4.97 -19.91 6.12
C HIS A 304 6.19 -19.10 5.70
N SER A 305 7.39 -19.66 5.90
CA SER A 305 8.63 -19.06 5.41
C SER A 305 8.81 -19.35 3.93
N ILE A 306 9.40 -18.39 3.22
CA ILE A 306 9.82 -18.58 1.83
C ILE A 306 10.91 -19.65 1.71
N LEU A 307 11.64 -19.92 2.79
CA LEU A 307 12.71 -20.92 2.86
C LEU A 307 12.18 -22.36 2.92
N ASP A 308 10.91 -22.56 3.29
CA ASP A 308 10.28 -23.89 3.34
C ASP A 308 9.89 -24.40 1.94
N GLY A 309 9.78 -23.50 0.96
CA GLY A 309 9.43 -23.79 -0.42
C GLY A 309 10.66 -23.96 -1.33
N ALA A 310 10.46 -24.61 -2.49
CA ALA A 310 11.46 -24.58 -3.54
C ALA A 310 11.53 -23.16 -4.14
N LEU A 311 12.60 -22.43 -3.83
CA LEU A 311 12.91 -21.14 -4.45
C LEU A 311 13.01 -21.34 -5.97
N GLN A 312 12.05 -20.81 -6.72
CA GLN A 312 12.04 -20.89 -8.18
C GLN A 312 12.04 -19.48 -8.76
N VAL A 313 12.98 -19.20 -9.65
CA VAL A 313 12.92 -18.02 -10.50
C VAL A 313 12.18 -18.42 -11.78
N PRO A 314 11.03 -17.80 -12.11
CA PRO A 314 10.31 -18.12 -13.33
C PRO A 314 11.14 -17.73 -14.55
N GLY A 315 11.71 -18.73 -15.23
CA GLY A 315 12.45 -18.54 -16.49
C GLY A 315 13.97 -18.34 -16.35
N GLY A 316 14.51 -18.38 -15.12
CA GLY A 316 15.95 -18.23 -14.87
C GLY A 316 16.73 -19.48 -15.29
N VAL A 317 17.57 -19.35 -16.32
CA VAL A 317 18.49 -20.42 -16.73
C VAL A 317 19.76 -20.29 -15.88
N GLY A 318 19.94 -21.07 -14.83
CA GLY A 318 21.13 -21.02 -13.95
C GLY A 318 20.78 -20.84 -12.48
N GLN A 319 21.72 -21.16 -11.58
CA GLN A 319 21.49 -21.05 -10.13
C GLN A 319 21.48 -19.56 -9.72
N PRO A 320 20.35 -19.01 -9.25
CA PRO A 320 20.26 -17.60 -8.88
C PRO A 320 21.11 -17.32 -7.63
N LEU A 321 21.58 -16.08 -7.50
CA LEU A 321 22.17 -15.59 -6.25
C LEU A 321 21.02 -15.24 -5.31
N HIS A 322 20.74 -16.14 -4.38
CA HIS A 322 19.71 -15.95 -3.36
C HIS A 322 20.29 -15.26 -2.13
N PHE A 323 19.67 -14.16 -1.71
CA PHE A 323 20.01 -13.49 -0.47
C PHE A 323 18.75 -13.34 0.39
N HIS A 324 18.73 -13.97 1.55
CA HIS A 324 17.61 -13.90 2.48
C HIS A 324 17.84 -12.78 3.50
N ILE A 325 16.85 -11.90 3.63
CA ILE A 325 16.93 -10.71 4.47
C ILE A 325 16.27 -11.00 5.81
N THR A 326 17.10 -11.07 6.85
CA THR A 326 16.65 -11.20 8.23
C THR A 326 16.64 -9.83 8.93
N PRO A 327 15.82 -9.67 9.99
CA PRO A 327 15.95 -8.53 10.89
C PRO A 327 17.39 -8.48 11.42
N ALA A 328 17.94 -7.29 11.66
CA ALA A 328 19.30 -7.18 12.16
C ALA A 328 19.41 -7.92 13.48
N ASP A 329 20.31 -8.90 13.56
CA ASP A 329 20.57 -9.65 14.80
C ASP A 329 20.79 -8.67 15.94
N GLY A 330 19.76 -8.53 16.78
CA GLY A 330 19.86 -7.88 18.07
C GLY A 330 20.60 -8.80 19.04
N LYS A 331 21.86 -9.15 18.73
CA LYS A 331 22.95 -9.63 19.61
C LYS A 331 24.03 -10.28 18.76
N GLY A 332 25.25 -9.75 18.87
CA GLY A 332 26.44 -10.44 18.42
C GLY A 332 26.54 -11.83 19.06
N GLY A 333 26.56 -12.85 18.23
CA GLY A 333 26.83 -14.23 18.60
C GLY A 333 27.78 -14.82 17.59
N ARG A 334 29.08 -14.72 17.87
CA ARG A 334 30.07 -15.66 17.33
C ARG A 334 29.66 -17.06 17.77
N THR A 335 29.42 -17.95 16.82
CA THR A 335 29.79 -19.36 16.92
C THR A 335 30.36 -19.77 15.57
#